data_AF-A0A3P6QJK4-F1
#
_entry.id   AF-A0A3P6QJK4-F1
#
_cell.length_a   1.000
_cell.length_b   1.000
_cell.length_c   1.000
_cell.angle_alpha   90.00
_cell.angle_beta   90.00
_cell.angle_gamma   90.00
#
_symmetry.space_group_name_H-M   'P 1'
#
loop_
_entity.id
_entity.type
_entity.pdbx_description
1 polymer ?
#
loop_
_entity_poly.entity_id
_entity_poly.type
_entity_poly.pdbx_seq_one_letter_code
_entity_poly.pdbx_strand_id
1 'polypeptide(L)'
;MFSPLAEKLTSLNLRHNPLNAVPTTGLKNLKSLYLSECPLTTINSEQLKDYPKLEVCQHFTCNIAIFVTILLPTKPDIALS
;
A
#
# COMPACT_ATOMS: atom_id res chain seq x y z
N MET A 1 1.58 14.28 11.85
CA MET A 1 2.57 13.18 11.83
C MET A 1 2.13 12.13 12.85
N PHE A 2 1.86 10.90 12.43
CA PHE A 2 1.48 9.78 13.32
C PHE A 2 2.69 9.19 14.07
N SER A 3 3.67 10.03 14.43
CA SER A 3 5.00 9.62 14.89
C SER A 3 5.00 8.63 16.07
N PRO A 4 4.17 8.76 17.13
CA PRO A 4 4.17 7.77 18.21
C PRO A 4 3.55 6.43 17.81
N LEU A 5 2.76 6.40 16.73
CA LEU A 5 2.09 5.20 16.22
C LEU A 5 2.88 4.54 15.08
N ALA A 6 3.80 5.25 14.43
CA ALA A 6 4.53 4.79 13.26
C ALA A 6 5.24 3.45 13.45
N GLU A 7 5.71 3.18 14.67
CA GLU A 7 6.38 1.93 15.00
C GLU A 7 5.44 0.79 15.40
N LYS A 8 4.22 1.11 15.88
CA LYS A 8 3.31 0.11 16.48
C LYS A 8 2.09 -0.20 15.63
N LEU A 9 1.69 0.72 14.76
CA LEU A 9 0.45 0.57 14.00
C LEU A 9 0.64 -0.46 12.87
N THR A 10 -0.10 -1.54 12.96
CA THR A 10 -0.09 -2.64 11.98
C THR A 10 -1.30 -2.61 11.05
N SER A 11 -2.39 -1.95 11.44
CA SER A 11 -3.60 -1.84 10.63
C SER A 11 -4.19 -0.44 10.67
N LEU A 12 -4.59 0.06 9.50
CA LEU A 12 -5.16 1.39 9.33
C LEU A 12 -6.40 1.29 8.43
N ASN A 13 -7.53 1.75 8.96
CA ASN A 13 -8.79 1.81 8.25
C ASN A 13 -9.11 3.26 7.87
N LEU A 14 -9.16 3.54 6.57
CA LEU A 14 -9.50 4.84 6.00
C LEU A 14 -10.70 4.75 5.06
N ARG A 15 -11.53 3.71 5.18
CA ARG A 15 -12.71 3.54 4.34
C ARG A 15 -13.67 4.73 4.45
N HIS A 16 -14.42 4.98 3.38
CA HIS A 16 -15.42 6.06 3.31
C HIS A 16 -14.87 7.47 3.58
N ASN A 17 -13.59 7.70 3.28
CA ASN A 17 -13.00 9.03 3.36
C ASN A 17 -12.85 9.64 1.96
N PRO A 18 -12.91 10.99 1.82
CA PRO A 18 -12.75 11.68 0.55
C PRO A 18 -11.26 11.74 0.12
N LEU A 19 -10.58 10.61 0.13
CA LEU A 19 -9.18 10.48 -0.26
C LEU A 19 -9.05 10.38 -1.78
N ASN A 20 -8.41 11.38 -2.38
CA ASN A 20 -8.07 11.40 -3.81
C ASN A 20 -6.68 10.79 -4.10
N ALA A 21 -5.90 10.49 -3.06
CA ALA A 21 -4.61 9.81 -3.15
C ALA A 21 -4.38 8.96 -1.89
N VAL A 22 -3.50 7.94 -2.00
CA VAL A 22 -3.01 7.22 -0.83
C VAL A 22 -2.18 8.19 0.03
N PRO A 23 -2.48 8.35 1.32
CA PRO A 23 -1.76 9.31 2.16
C PRO A 23 -0.34 8.82 2.46
N THR A 24 0.61 9.76 2.56
CA THR A 24 1.93 9.50 3.14
C THR A 24 1.85 9.66 4.65
N THR A 25 2.08 8.57 5.39
CA THR A 25 1.84 8.53 6.85
C THR A 25 3.09 8.24 7.67
N GLY A 26 4.16 7.71 7.04
CA GLY A 26 5.37 7.26 7.73
C GLY A 26 5.19 5.99 8.56
N LEU A 27 4.07 5.28 8.39
CA LEU A 27 3.72 4.06 9.13
C LEU A 27 4.47 2.83 8.56
N LYS A 28 5.78 2.78 8.76
CA LYS A 28 6.67 1.77 8.17
C LYS A 28 6.36 0.32 8.59
N ASN A 29 5.60 0.14 9.68
CA ASN A 29 5.20 -1.17 10.19
C ASN A 29 3.76 -1.57 9.84
N LEU A 30 3.08 -0.78 9.01
CA LEU A 30 1.71 -1.07 8.60
C LEU A 30 1.66 -2.32 7.70
N LYS A 31 0.80 -3.26 8.06
CA LYS A 31 0.55 -4.52 7.34
C LYS A 31 -0.76 -4.52 6.60
N SER A 32 -1.78 -3.81 7.12
CA SER A 32 -3.11 -3.76 6.52
C SER A 32 -3.57 -2.33 6.33
N LEU A 33 -3.97 -2.01 5.10
CA LEU A 33 -4.51 -0.70 4.73
C LEU A 33 -5.85 -0.88 4.03
N TYR A 34 -6.90 -0.26 4.57
CA TYR A 34 -8.25 -0.32 4.00
C TYR A 34 -8.64 1.03 3.41
N LEU A 35 -8.89 1.05 2.10
CA LEU A 35 -9.18 2.25 1.30
C LEU A 35 -10.45 2.07 0.44
N SER A 36 -11.32 1.11 0.79
CA SER A 36 -12.60 0.94 0.10
C SER A 36 -13.44 2.20 0.24
N GLU A 37 -14.22 2.52 -0.79
CA GLU A 37 -15.14 3.67 -0.80
C GLU A 37 -14.43 5.01 -0.58
N CYS A 38 -13.17 5.09 -1.02
CA CYS A 38 -12.47 6.35 -1.26
C CYS A 38 -12.57 6.68 -2.77
N PRO A 39 -12.61 7.97 -3.16
CA PRO A 39 -12.58 8.41 -4.56
C PRO A 39 -11.19 8.24 -5.21
N LEU A 40 -10.53 7.12 -4.94
CA LEU A 40 -9.27 6.72 -5.59
C LEU A 40 -9.63 6.05 -6.90
N THR A 41 -9.10 6.57 -8.00
CA THR A 41 -9.30 6.00 -9.34
C THR A 41 -8.32 4.88 -9.63
N THR A 42 -7.07 5.02 -9.19
CA THR A 42 -6.00 4.05 -9.40
C THR A 42 -5.07 4.02 -8.19
N ILE A 43 -4.62 2.82 -7.79
CA ILE A 43 -3.54 2.61 -6.84
C ILE A 43 -2.41 1.86 -7.56
N ASN A 44 -1.20 2.40 -7.51
CA ASN A 44 0.01 1.77 -8.06
C ASN A 44 1.10 1.55 -6.98
N SER A 45 2.19 0.90 -7.36
CA SER A 45 3.31 0.59 -6.45
C SER A 45 4.00 1.84 -5.89
N GLU A 46 4.12 2.90 -6.68
CA GLU A 46 4.74 4.16 -6.28
C GLU A 46 3.98 4.83 -5.13
N GLN A 47 2.65 4.77 -5.15
CA GLN A 47 1.79 5.29 -4.08
C GLN A 47 1.83 4.46 -2.79
N LEU A 48 2.36 3.24 -2.84
CA LEU A 48 2.48 2.32 -1.70
C LEU A 48 3.89 2.19 -1.15
N LYS A 49 4.89 2.87 -1.74
CA LYS A 49 6.30 2.78 -1.35
C LYS A 49 6.58 3.12 0.13
N ASP A 50 5.73 3.96 0.72
CA ASP A 50 5.83 4.38 2.12
C ASP A 50 5.37 3.29 3.12
N TYR A 51 4.82 2.18 2.60
CA TYR A 51 4.31 1.04 3.35
C TYR A 51 5.09 -0.25 2.99
N PRO A 52 6.39 -0.34 3.31
CA PRO A 52 7.25 -1.43 2.86
C PRO A 52 6.89 -2.81 3.42
N LYS A 53 6.02 -2.87 4.43
CA LYS A 53 5.55 -4.11 5.07
C LYS A 53 4.08 -4.42 4.79
N LEU A 54 3.49 -3.76 3.79
CA LEU A 54 2.08 -3.94 3.49
C LEU A 54 1.82 -5.33 2.92
N GLU A 55 1.05 -6.13 3.64
CA GLU A 55 0.66 -7.48 3.26
C GLU A 55 -0.74 -7.50 2.62
N VAL A 56 -1.61 -6.57 3.03
CA VAL A 56 -3.00 -6.49 2.57
C VAL A 56 -3.36 -5.04 2.26
N CYS A 57 -3.83 -4.81 1.03
CA CYS A 57 -4.49 -3.57 0.64
C CYS A 57 -5.90 -3.90 0.12
N GLN A 58 -6.94 -3.33 0.74
CA GLN A 58 -8.32 -3.48 0.28
C GLN A 58 -8.80 -2.19 -0.34
N HIS A 59 -8.79 -2.19 -1.66
CA HIS A 59 -9.47 -1.22 -2.53
C HIS A 59 -10.06 -2.01 -3.71
N PHE A 60 -11.22 -1.61 -4.21
CA PHE A 60 -11.96 -2.37 -5.24
C PHE A 60 -11.15 -2.60 -6.53
N THR A 61 -10.07 -1.84 -6.76
CA THR A 61 -9.16 -1.95 -7.92
C THR A 61 -7.73 -2.37 -7.54
N CYS A 62 -7.48 -2.94 -6.35
CA CYS A 62 -6.18 -3.53 -6.03
C CYS A 62 -5.91 -4.73 -6.95
N ASN A 63 -5.31 -4.45 -8.10
CA ASN A 63 -4.93 -5.44 -9.08
C ASN A 63 -3.97 -6.43 -8.41
N ILE A 64 -4.25 -7.73 -8.56
CA ILE A 64 -3.47 -8.85 -8.01
C ILE A 64 -1.97 -8.72 -8.37
N ALA A 65 -1.64 -7.97 -9.43
CA ALA A 65 -0.27 -7.59 -9.79
C ALA A 65 0.52 -6.91 -8.65
N ILE A 66 -0.11 -6.13 -7.77
CA ILE A 66 0.58 -5.46 -6.64
C ILE A 66 1.04 -6.47 -5.58
N PHE A 67 0.29 -7.56 -5.37
CA PHE A 67 0.72 -8.65 -4.50
C PHE A 67 2.01 -9.31 -5.00
N VAL A 68 2.24 -9.34 -6.32
CA VAL A 68 3.43 -9.94 -6.91
C VAL A 68 4.66 -9.05 -6.73
N THR A 69 4.55 -7.73 -6.89
CA THR A 69 5.72 -6.81 -6.80
C THR A 69 6.18 -6.54 -5.36
N ILE A 70 5.29 -6.61 -4.37
CA ILE A 70 5.67 -6.39 -2.95
C ILE A 70 6.24 -7.67 -2.32
N LEU A 71 5.79 -8.86 -2.75
CA LEU A 71 6.28 -10.16 -2.25
C LEU A 71 7.46 -10.73 -3.06
N LEU A 72 7.64 -10.33 -4.31
CA LEU A 72 8.83 -10.65 -5.09
C LEU A 72 9.56 -9.33 -5.35
N PRO A 73 10.67 -9.03 -4.65
CA PRO A 73 11.61 -8.07 -5.21
C PRO A 73 11.93 -8.58 -6.61
N THR A 74 11.58 -7.80 -7.63
CA THR A 74 11.90 -8.13 -9.02
C THR A 74 13.39 -8.39 -9.08
N LYS A 75 13.78 -9.67 -9.14
CA LYS A 75 15.10 -10.08 -9.55
C LYS A 75 15.27 -9.47 -10.96
N PRO A 76 16.35 -8.73 -11.24
CA PRO A 76 16.53 -8.09 -12.54
C PRO A 76 16.42 -9.16 -13.62
N ASP A 77 15.73 -8.79 -14.70
CA ASP A 77 15.42 -9.64 -15.85
C ASP A 77 16.60 -10.54 -16.21
N ILE A 78 16.40 -11.85 -16.12
CA ILE A 78 17.24 -12.79 -16.85
C ILE A 78 16.86 -12.57 -18.31
N ALA A 79 17.67 -11.78 -19.01
CA ALA A 79 17.66 -11.72 -20.46
C ALA A 79 17.90 -13.15 -20.98
N LEU A 80 16.88 -13.71 -21.65
CA LEU A 80 17.07 -14.87 -22.51
C LEU A 80 17.82 -14.41 -23.76
N SER A 81 19.09 -14.82 -23.87
CA SER A 81 19.82 -15.00 -25.12
C SER A 81 20.43 -16.38 -25.15
#